data_AF-A0AAW9JGK3-F1
#
_entry.id   AF-A0AAW9JGK3-F1
#
_cell.length_a   1.000
_cell.length_b   1.000
_cell.length_c   1.000
_cell.angle_alpha   90.00
_cell.angle_beta   90.00
_cell.angle_gamma   90.00
#
_symmetry.space_group_name_H-M   'P 1'
#
loop_
_entity.id
_entity.type
_entity.pdbx_description
1 polymer ?
#
loop_
_entity_poly.entity_id
_entity_poly.type
_entity_poly.pdbx_seq_one_letter_code
_entity_poly.pdbx_strand_id
1 'polypeptide(L)' 'MNELGIAKFKANVQVGDIIRVGTTEIGYNDEKLSYHGEVIAIRDKDFILRESVVEFTISYKSVYWHCAE' A
#
# COMPACT_ATOMS: atom_id res chain seq x y z
N MET A 1 3.66 9.14 -0.65
CA MET A 1 4.99 9.10 0.03
C MET A 1 6.04 9.86 -0.76
N ASN A 2 7.04 10.45 -0.08
CA ASN A 2 8.27 10.96 -0.69
C ASN A 2 9.34 9.84 -0.78
N GLU A 3 10.50 10.12 -1.38
CA GLU A 3 11.56 9.12 -1.60
C GLU A 3 12.04 8.45 -0.29
N LEU A 4 12.23 9.23 0.77
CA LEU A 4 12.62 8.69 2.09
C LEU A 4 11.56 7.75 2.66
N GLY A 5 10.27 8.10 2.52
CA GLY A 5 9.15 7.25 2.92
C GLY A 5 9.12 5.94 2.15
N ILE A 6 9.35 6.00 0.83
CA ILE A 6 9.43 4.80 -0.03
C ILE A 6 10.59 3.90 0.39
N ALA A 7 11.77 4.47 0.63
CA ALA A 7 12.94 3.71 1.07
C ALA A 7 12.68 3.02 2.43
N LYS A 8 12.07 3.73 3.39
CA LYS A 8 11.67 3.16 4.68
C LYS A 8 10.63 2.06 4.51
N PHE A 9 9.64 2.25 3.65
CA PHE A 9 8.64 1.23 3.36
C PHE A 9 9.31 -0.04 2.83
N LYS A 10 10.13 0.07 1.78
CA LYS A 10 10.83 -1.07 1.16
C LYS A 10 11.83 -1.76 2.09
N ALA A 11 12.31 -1.08 3.13
CA ALA A 11 13.21 -1.66 4.13
C ALA A 11 12.46 -2.43 5.24
N ASN A 12 11.19 -2.10 5.50
CA ASN A 12 10.42 -2.66 6.62
C ASN A 12 9.25 -3.55 6.19
N VAL A 13 8.91 -3.57 4.91
CA VAL A 13 7.83 -4.38 4.34
C VAL A 13 8.42 -5.32 3.29
N GLN A 14 8.02 -6.58 3.35
CA GLN A 14 8.45 -7.66 2.48
C GLN A 14 7.24 -8.31 1.78
N VAL A 15 7.52 -9.10 0.74
CA VAL A 15 6.50 -9.93 0.10
C VAL A 15 6.08 -11.02 1.09
N GLY A 16 4.77 -11.19 1.27
CA GLY A 16 4.15 -12.07 2.26
C GLY A 16 3.63 -11.35 3.51
N ASP A 17 4.04 -10.09 3.74
CA ASP A 17 3.57 -9.32 4.89
C ASP A 17 2.10 -8.92 4.72
N ILE A 18 1.34 -9.01 5.81
CA ILE A 18 0.00 -8.44 5.87
C ILE A 18 0.12 -7.00 6.37
N ILE A 19 -0.36 -6.05 5.56
CA ILE A 19 -0.29 -4.63 5.89
C ILE A 19 -1.64 -3.95 5.70
N ARG A 20 -1.83 -2.83 6.39
CA ARG A 20 -2.87 -1.84 6.10
C ARG A 20 -2.24 -0.60 5.49
N VAL A 21 -2.86 -0.10 4.44
CA VAL A 21 -2.45 1.14 3.78
C VAL A 21 -3.64 2.05 3.55
N GLY A 22 -3.47 3.35 3.75
CA GLY A 22 -4.43 4.34 3.27
C GLY A 22 -3.85 5.17 2.14
N THR A 23 -4.68 5.39 1.12
CA THR A 23 -4.34 6.23 -0.03
C THR A 23 -5.10 7.54 0.00
N THR A 24 -4.56 8.55 -0.69
CA THR A 24 -5.18 9.86 -0.88
C THR A 24 -6.27 9.84 -1.93
N GLU A 25 -6.50 8.70 -2.58
CA GLU A 25 -7.58 8.52 -3.53
C GLU A 25 -8.91 8.58 -2.80
N ILE A 26 -9.85 9.27 -3.42
CA ILE A 26 -11.17 9.51 -2.87
C ILE A 26 -12.12 8.45 -3.45
N GLY A 27 -12.69 7.63 -2.58
CA GLY A 27 -13.65 6.60 -2.91
C GLY A 27 -15.08 7.11 -3.05
N TYR A 28 -16.03 6.17 -3.15
CA TYR A 28 -17.46 6.49 -3.13
C TYR A 28 -17.82 7.12 -1.77
N ASN A 29 -18.41 8.33 -1.75
CA ASN A 29 -18.72 9.17 -0.58
C ASN A 29 -17.61 10.11 -0.07
N ASP A 30 -16.65 10.49 -0.90
CA ASP A 30 -15.59 11.45 -0.51
C ASP A 30 -14.62 10.94 0.59
N GLU A 31 -14.66 9.65 0.89
CA GLU A 31 -13.80 9.01 1.89
C GLU A 31 -12.46 8.57 1.29
N LYS A 32 -11.38 8.69 2.07
CA LYS A 32 -10.06 8.18 1.68
C LYS A 32 -10.08 6.66 1.69
N LEU A 33 -9.58 6.04 0.61
CA LEU A 33 -9.53 4.60 0.50
C LEU A 33 -8.48 3.99 1.45
N SER A 34 -8.84 2.88 2.08
CA SER A 34 -7.94 2.04 2.85
C SER A 34 -8.01 0.61 2.35
N TYR A 35 -6.85 -0.02 2.24
CA TYR A 35 -6.68 -1.39 1.78
C TYR A 35 -5.99 -2.20 2.87
N HIS A 36 -6.37 -3.46 2.98
CA HIS A 36 -5.81 -4.42 3.91
C HIS A 36 -5.54 -5.72 3.16
N GLY A 37 -4.33 -6.25 3.24
CA GLY A 37 -4.02 -7.48 2.53
C GLY A 37 -2.56 -7.88 2.59
N GLU A 38 -2.26 -8.98 1.92
CA GLU A 38 -0.91 -9.53 1.77
C GLU A 38 -0.17 -8.80 0.65
N VAL A 39 1.08 -8.39 0.91
CA VAL A 39 1.95 -7.81 -0.11
C VAL A 39 2.48 -8.93 -1.01
N ILE A 40 2.10 -8.94 -2.29
CA ILE A 40 2.55 -10.00 -3.22
C ILE A 40 3.67 -9.53 -4.16
N ALA A 41 3.86 -8.22 -4.31
CA ALA A 41 4.94 -7.65 -5.11
C ALA A 41 5.32 -6.24 -4.62
N ILE A 42 6.62 -5.96 -4.56
CA ILE A 42 7.18 -4.64 -4.26
C ILE A 42 7.98 -4.20 -5.49
N ARG A 43 7.62 -3.08 -6.10
CA ARG A 43 8.24 -2.58 -7.34
C ARG A 43 8.83 -1.20 -7.11
N ASP A 44 9.32 -0.58 -8.18
CA ASP A 44 9.96 0.73 -8.07
C ASP A 44 8.98 1.82 -7.64
N LYS A 45 7.82 1.91 -8.29
CA LYS A 45 6.84 3.00 -8.16
C LYS A 45 5.55 2.63 -7.43
N ASP A 46 5.31 1.34 -7.27
CA ASP A 46 4.10 0.78 -6.70
C ASP A 46 4.39 -0.55 -6.00
N PHE A 47 3.36 -1.10 -5.38
CA PHE A 47 3.32 -2.46 -4.84
C PHE A 47 1.93 -3.03 -5.05
N ILE A 48 1.81 -4.35 -4.94
CA ILE A 48 0.54 -5.05 -5.09
C ILE A 48 0.13 -5.65 -3.75
N LEU A 49 -1.10 -5.35 -3.34
CA LEU A 49 -1.79 -6.01 -2.23
C LEU A 49 -2.82 -7.00 -2.75
N ARG A 50 -2.92 -8.15 -2.10
CA ARG A 50 -4.00 -9.09 -2.31
C ARG A 50 -4.89 -9.14 -1.07
N GLU A 51 -6.18 -8.88 -1.27
CA GLU A 51 -7.21 -9.13 -0.27
C GLU A 51 -8.11 -10.26 -0.79
N SER A 52 -8.03 -11.43 -0.15
CA SER A 52 -8.71 -12.64 -0.62
C SER A 52 -8.33 -13.00 -2.07
N VAL A 53 -9.24 -12.77 -3.04
CA VAL A 53 -9.05 -13.08 -4.47
C VAL A 53 -8.82 -11.85 -5.34
N VAL A 54 -8.86 -10.65 -4.74
CA VAL A 54 -8.74 -9.37 -5.45
C VAL A 54 -7.35 -8.81 -5.24
N GLU A 55 -6.75 -8.30 -6.32
CA GLU A 55 -5.43 -7.66 -6.29
C GLU A 55 -5.56 -6.16 -6.55
N PHE A 56 -4.85 -5.37 -5.75
CA PHE A 56 -4.82 -3.92 -5.81
C PHE A 56 -3.41 -3.45 -6.10
N THR A 57 -3.22 -2.69 -7.18
CA THR A 57 -1.95 -2.01 -7.45
C THR A 57 -1.97 -0.64 -6.78
N ILE A 58 -1.11 -0.45 -5.78
CA ILE A 58 -1.06 0.78 -4.97
C ILE A 58 0.20 1.56 -5.32
N SER A 59 0.01 2.78 -5.84
CA SER A 59 1.12 3.71 -6.12
C SER A 59 1.65 4.32 -4.82
N TYR A 60 2.96 4.32 -4.64
CA TYR A 60 3.58 4.97 -3.47
C TYR A 60 3.24 6.45 -3.38
N LYS A 61 2.99 7.12 -4.52
CA LYS A 61 2.62 8.53 -4.55
C LYS A 61 1.29 8.78 -3.84
N SER A 62 0.35 7.84 -3.96
CA SER A 62 -0.98 7.94 -3.38
C SER A 62 -1.00 7.59 -1.88
N VAL A 63 0.03 6.94 -1.33
CA VAL A 63 0.01 6.52 0.08
C VAL A 63 0.32 7.68 1.03
N TYR A 64 -0.54 7.88 2.04
CA TYR A 64 -0.34 8.85 3.12
C TYR A 64 -0.08 8.23 4.50
N TRP A 65 -0.43 6.95 4.71
CA TRP A 65 -0.06 6.18 5.90
C TRP A 65 -0.06 4.67 5.61
N HIS A 66 0.70 3.91 6.39
CA HIS A 66 0.68 2.45 6.39
C HIS A 66 1.07 1.90 7.76
N CYS A 67 0.68 0.66 8.05
CA CYS A 67 1.14 -0.13 9.20
C CYS A 67 1.31 -1.59 8.76
N ALA A 68 2.43 -2.20 9.12
CA ALA A 68 2.60 -3.65 9.04
C ALA A 68 2.10 -4.28 10.34
N GLU A 69 1.46 -5.45 10.25
CA GLU A 69 1.03 -6.24 11.42
C GLU A 69 2.17 -7.11 11.98
#